data_AF-Q20512-F1
#
_entry.id   AF-Q20512-F1
#
_cell.length_a   1.000
_cell.length_b   1.000
_cell.length_c   1.000
_cell.angle_alpha   90.00
_cell.angle_beta   90.00
_cell.angle_gamma   90.00
#
_symmetry.space_group_name_H-M   'P 1'
#
loop_
_entity.id
_entity.type
_entity.pdbx_description
1 polymer ?
#
loop_
_entity_poly.entity_id
_entity_poly.type
_entity_poly.pdbx_seq_one_letter_code
_entity_poly.pdbx_strand_id
1 'polypeptide(L)'
;MDPPDDVYIPSTLAPGVSTMAPGESTIAPEDTTMTPGGVSTPETSVETEAPEITIMTTLAMESSTVTKEACPTSTTKCPDLSAIIKGDMRVDVVDGCAVFSCPESQLPYALGLIEGSEITGFSVPAGVTQFVLQQPLEIEELGGGTVNDYYGLSCENNMLIASIYPQGIAVGFTLAGADGSLNGKKTPVDAMLW
;
A
#
# COMPACT_ATOMS: atom_id res chain seq x y z
N MET A 1 34.01 -40.95 29.87
CA MET A 1 33.74 -40.14 28.67
C MET A 1 33.83 -38.69 29.09
N ASP A 2 34.84 -38.00 28.56
CA ASP A 2 35.12 -36.58 28.82
C ASP A 2 33.93 -35.69 28.41
N PRO A 3 33.66 -34.61 29.16
CA PRO A 3 32.56 -33.68 28.90
C PRO A 3 32.79 -32.82 27.64
N PRO A 4 31.71 -32.32 27.01
CA PRO A 4 31.79 -31.56 25.76
C PRO A 4 32.52 -30.23 25.91
N ASP A 5 33.37 -29.94 24.93
CA ASP A 5 34.08 -28.67 24.77
C ASP A 5 33.08 -27.51 24.61
N ASP A 6 32.89 -26.75 25.69
CA ASP A 6 32.34 -25.41 25.61
C ASP A 6 33.39 -24.44 25.02
N VAL A 7 32.89 -23.43 24.32
CA VAL A 7 33.57 -22.17 23.94
C VAL A 7 34.33 -22.17 22.61
N TYR A 8 33.63 -21.74 21.55
CA TYR A 8 34.18 -20.68 20.71
C TYR A 8 33.07 -19.80 20.13
N ILE A 9 32.91 -18.60 20.70
CA ILE A 9 32.08 -17.52 20.16
C ILE A 9 33.05 -16.57 19.44
N PRO A 10 33.05 -16.46 18.10
CA PRO A 10 33.84 -15.46 17.42
C PRO A 10 33.15 -14.10 17.59
N SER A 11 33.89 -13.16 18.18
CA SER A 11 33.49 -11.77 18.34
C SER A 11 33.32 -11.06 17.00
N THR A 12 32.20 -10.35 16.88
CA THR A 12 32.05 -9.00 16.32
C THR A 12 33.28 -8.39 15.64
N LEU A 13 33.24 -8.26 14.31
CA LEU A 13 33.99 -7.24 13.58
C LEU A 13 33.03 -6.18 13.06
N ALA A 14 33.39 -4.93 13.36
CA ALA A 14 32.58 -3.74 13.29
C ALA A 14 32.23 -3.29 11.85
N PRO A 15 31.15 -2.48 11.68
CA PRO A 15 30.69 -1.97 10.40
C PRO A 15 31.69 -0.99 9.76
N GLY A 16 32.05 -1.25 8.51
CA GLY A 16 32.79 -0.31 7.68
C GLY A 16 31.94 0.91 7.35
N VAL A 17 32.32 2.05 7.92
CA VAL A 17 31.91 3.38 7.50
C VAL A 17 32.69 3.76 6.24
N SER A 18 32.01 4.13 5.15
CA SER A 18 32.63 4.95 4.11
C SER A 18 31.60 5.84 3.38
N THR A 19 31.57 7.08 3.85
CA THR A 19 31.65 8.35 3.10
C THR A 19 30.75 8.61 1.89
N MET A 20 29.89 9.61 2.08
CA MET A 20 29.06 10.33 1.12
C MET A 20 29.88 11.10 0.07
N ALA A 21 29.37 11.18 -1.16
CA ALA A 21 29.71 12.22 -2.12
C ALA A 21 28.42 12.72 -2.79
N PRO A 22 27.95 13.96 -2.52
CA PRO A 22 26.85 14.58 -3.23
C PRO A 22 27.37 15.26 -4.51
N GLY A 23 26.90 14.80 -5.67
CA GLY A 23 27.18 15.43 -6.97
C GLY A 23 26.24 16.61 -7.25
N GLU A 24 26.82 17.69 -7.74
CA GLU A 24 26.25 19.03 -7.95
C GLU A 24 25.01 19.12 -8.86
N SER A 25 24.14 20.06 -8.47
CA SER A 25 22.98 20.54 -9.20
C SER A 25 23.37 21.73 -10.08
N THR A 26 23.20 21.63 -11.39
CA THR A 26 23.35 22.76 -12.32
C THR A 26 22.01 23.04 -12.99
N ILE A 27 21.34 24.11 -12.54
CA ILE A 27 20.13 24.68 -13.16
C ILE A 27 20.58 25.88 -13.98
N ALA A 28 20.37 25.84 -15.30
CA ALA A 28 20.52 26.99 -16.18
C ALA A 28 19.12 27.43 -16.67
N PRO A 29 18.65 28.63 -16.28
CA PRO A 29 17.48 29.26 -16.88
C PRO A 29 17.90 30.16 -18.05
N GLU A 30 17.37 29.88 -19.24
CA GLU A 30 17.52 30.75 -20.41
C GLU A 30 16.31 31.69 -20.49
N ASP A 31 16.50 32.91 -20.01
CA ASP A 31 15.66 34.07 -20.28
C ASP A 31 15.84 34.51 -21.74
N THR A 32 14.75 34.65 -22.52
CA THR A 32 14.79 35.44 -23.76
C THR A 32 13.48 36.20 -23.99
N THR A 33 13.45 37.41 -23.43
CA THR A 33 13.24 38.69 -24.11
C THR A 33 11.98 38.90 -24.98
N MET A 34 11.02 39.58 -24.35
CA MET A 34 10.15 40.66 -24.83
C MET A 34 10.37 41.23 -26.25
N THR A 35 9.30 41.37 -27.02
CA THR A 35 9.13 42.49 -27.97
C THR A 35 7.66 42.94 -28.04
N PRO A 36 7.31 44.15 -27.54
CA PRO A 36 6.01 44.77 -27.71
C PRO A 36 6.01 45.77 -28.88
N GLY A 37 5.05 45.67 -29.80
CA GLY A 37 4.93 46.65 -30.88
C GLY A 37 3.66 46.44 -31.70
N GLY A 38 2.72 47.39 -31.60
CA GLY A 38 1.49 47.35 -32.39
C GLY A 38 0.43 48.35 -31.91
N VAL A 39 0.77 49.63 -31.87
CA VAL A 39 -0.17 50.75 -31.77
C VAL A 39 -0.98 50.84 -33.06
N SER A 40 -2.32 50.86 -32.99
CA SER A 40 -3.22 51.68 -33.82
C SER A 40 -4.70 51.47 -33.41
N THR A 41 -5.32 52.59 -32.97
CA THR A 41 -6.70 53.09 -33.18
C THR A 41 -7.62 52.32 -34.16
N PRO A 42 -8.97 52.32 -34.05
CA PRO A 42 -9.80 53.44 -33.58
C PRO A 42 -11.02 53.10 -32.71
N GLU A 43 -11.76 54.16 -32.42
CA GLU A 43 -12.75 54.36 -31.38
C GLU A 43 -14.02 53.51 -31.50
N THR A 44 -14.37 52.99 -30.33
CA THR A 44 -15.62 52.40 -29.89
C THR A 44 -16.84 53.22 -30.33
N SER A 45 -17.68 52.64 -31.20
CA SER A 45 -19.05 53.11 -31.45
C SER A 45 -19.86 51.94 -31.99
N VAL A 46 -21.15 51.90 -31.63
CA VAL A 46 -22.18 50.92 -32.03
C VAL A 46 -22.34 49.74 -31.05
N GLU A 47 -22.95 50.11 -29.92
CA GLU A 47 -24.06 49.42 -29.26
C GLU A 47 -24.79 48.44 -30.20
N THR A 48 -24.51 47.14 -30.04
CA THR A 48 -25.25 46.07 -30.72
C THR A 48 -25.94 45.25 -29.64
N GLU A 49 -27.27 45.38 -29.54
CA GLU A 49 -28.12 44.48 -28.76
C GLU A 49 -27.91 43.05 -29.27
N ALA A 50 -27.15 42.26 -28.52
CA ALA A 50 -27.03 40.83 -28.80
C ALA A 50 -28.23 40.09 -28.17
N PRO A 51 -28.89 39.19 -28.92
CA PRO A 51 -30.07 38.49 -28.46
C PRO A 51 -29.72 37.57 -27.27
N GLU A 52 -30.62 37.52 -26.28
CA GLU A 52 -30.57 36.60 -25.14
C GLU A 52 -30.48 35.15 -25.63
N ILE A 53 -29.26 34.62 -25.75
CA ILE A 53 -29.03 33.21 -26.03
C ILE A 53 -29.25 32.48 -24.71
N THR A 54 -30.47 32.00 -24.49
CA THR A 54 -30.80 31.10 -23.38
C THR A 54 -30.06 29.78 -23.57
N ILE A 55 -28.82 29.71 -23.08
CA ILE A 55 -28.10 28.45 -22.92
C ILE A 55 -28.82 27.63 -21.85
N MET A 56 -29.72 26.74 -22.29
CA MET A 56 -30.14 25.64 -21.45
C MET A 56 -28.94 24.73 -21.28
N THR A 57 -28.12 25.01 -20.27
CA THR A 57 -27.06 24.11 -19.82
C THR A 57 -27.75 22.88 -19.23
N THR A 58 -28.06 21.91 -20.09
CA THR A 58 -28.39 20.55 -19.72
C THR A 58 -27.17 19.99 -19.03
N LEU A 59 -27.03 20.26 -17.73
CA LEU A 59 -26.11 19.54 -16.88
C LEU A 59 -26.54 18.09 -16.99
N ALA A 60 -25.82 17.34 -17.83
CA ALA A 60 -25.76 15.91 -17.72
C ALA A 60 -25.36 15.66 -16.27
N MET A 61 -26.36 15.34 -15.44
CA MET A 61 -26.16 14.56 -14.25
C MET A 61 -25.59 13.25 -14.77
N GLU A 62 -24.29 13.23 -15.03
CA GLU A 62 -23.50 12.04 -14.87
C GLU A 62 -23.73 11.69 -13.41
N SER A 63 -24.76 10.88 -13.18
CA SER A 63 -24.93 10.09 -11.99
C SER A 63 -23.72 9.17 -11.95
N SER A 64 -22.55 9.75 -11.66
CA SER A 64 -21.45 9.09 -11.02
C SER A 64 -22.04 8.62 -9.71
N THR A 65 -22.69 7.46 -9.79
CA THR A 65 -22.74 6.48 -8.73
C THR A 65 -21.28 6.16 -8.47
N VAL A 66 -20.58 7.10 -7.82
CA VAL A 66 -19.47 6.81 -6.93
C VAL A 66 -20.11 5.81 -6.01
N THR A 67 -19.90 4.54 -6.37
CA THR A 67 -20.50 3.41 -5.71
C THR A 67 -19.79 3.42 -4.38
N LYS A 68 -20.40 4.16 -3.44
CA LYS A 68 -19.86 4.56 -2.13
C LYS A 68 -18.99 3.41 -1.67
N GLU A 69 -17.68 3.63 -1.74
CA GLU A 69 -16.67 2.56 -1.81
C GLU A 69 -17.02 1.53 -0.76
N ALA A 70 -17.65 0.46 -1.22
CA ALA A 70 -18.32 -0.44 -0.31
C ALA A 70 -17.22 -1.10 0.47
N CYS A 71 -17.25 -0.91 1.79
CA CYS A 71 -16.26 -1.43 2.71
C CYS A 71 -15.59 -2.74 2.21
N PRO A 72 -14.29 -2.72 1.88
CA PRO A 72 -13.61 -3.87 1.29
C PRO A 72 -13.67 -5.10 2.20
N THR A 73 -13.63 -4.87 3.51
CA THR A 73 -13.70 -5.88 4.58
C THR A 73 -15.05 -5.91 5.29
N SER A 74 -16.14 -5.70 4.56
CA SER A 74 -17.50 -5.82 5.11
C SER A 74 -17.72 -7.21 5.71
N THR A 75 -18.25 -7.28 6.94
CA THR A 75 -18.53 -8.54 7.65
C THR A 75 -19.50 -9.46 6.92
N THR A 76 -20.26 -8.94 5.94
CA THR A 76 -21.15 -9.72 5.06
C THR A 76 -20.43 -10.41 3.89
N LYS A 77 -19.24 -9.93 3.51
CA LYS A 77 -18.41 -10.49 2.43
C LYS A 77 -17.26 -11.33 2.96
N CYS A 78 -16.81 -10.99 4.17
CA CYS A 78 -15.71 -11.68 4.82
C CYS A 78 -16.16 -13.01 5.43
N PRO A 79 -15.23 -13.98 5.51
CA PRO A 79 -15.43 -15.13 6.40
C PRO A 79 -15.53 -14.65 7.86
N ASP A 80 -15.80 -15.59 8.76
CA ASP A 80 -15.66 -15.31 10.19
C ASP A 80 -14.21 -14.93 10.51
N LEU A 81 -13.97 -13.61 10.66
CA LEU A 81 -12.63 -13.07 10.88
C LEU A 81 -12.05 -13.50 12.23
N SER A 82 -12.90 -13.92 13.18
CA SER A 82 -12.44 -14.47 14.46
C SER A 82 -11.68 -15.79 14.29
N ALA A 83 -11.93 -16.53 13.19
CA ALA A 83 -11.18 -17.74 12.87
C ALA A 83 -9.78 -17.45 12.29
N ILE A 84 -9.62 -16.27 11.67
CA ILE A 84 -8.38 -15.84 10.99
C ILE A 84 -7.42 -15.16 11.97
N ILE A 85 -7.93 -14.35 12.90
CA ILE A 85 -7.08 -13.74 13.93
C ILE A 85 -6.48 -14.81 14.86
N LYS A 86 -5.21 -14.65 15.21
CA LYS A 86 -4.53 -15.45 16.24
C LYS A 86 -3.97 -14.55 17.33
N GLY A 87 -3.78 -15.12 18.52
CA GLY A 87 -3.32 -14.38 19.70
C GLY A 87 -4.33 -13.30 20.12
N ASP A 88 -3.81 -12.22 20.72
CA ASP A 88 -4.63 -11.11 21.26
C ASP A 88 -4.99 -10.04 20.21
N MET A 89 -4.87 -10.38 18.93
CA MET A 89 -5.28 -9.50 17.84
C MET A 89 -6.80 -9.33 17.85
N ARG A 90 -7.30 -8.14 17.50
CA ARG A 90 -8.75 -7.85 17.51
C ARG A 90 -9.25 -7.37 16.16
N VAL A 91 -10.55 -7.53 15.96
CA VAL A 91 -11.29 -6.99 14.82
C VAL A 91 -12.32 -6.01 15.35
N ASP A 92 -12.11 -4.74 15.07
CA ASP A 92 -13.03 -3.65 15.41
C ASP A 92 -13.93 -3.35 14.20
N VAL A 93 -15.17 -2.90 14.43
CA VAL A 93 -16.05 -2.47 13.34
C VAL A 93 -16.10 -0.95 13.30
N VAL A 94 -15.47 -0.36 12.28
CA VAL A 94 -15.39 1.09 12.07
C VAL A 94 -16.13 1.43 10.78
N ASP A 95 -17.17 2.26 10.84
CA ASP A 95 -17.99 2.66 9.68
C ASP A 95 -18.56 1.48 8.86
N GLY A 96 -18.82 0.34 9.53
CA GLY A 96 -19.29 -0.90 8.90
C GLY A 96 -18.17 -1.80 8.34
N CYS A 97 -16.91 -1.39 8.50
CA CYS A 97 -15.74 -2.16 8.12
C CYS A 97 -15.11 -2.90 9.27
N ALA A 98 -14.77 -4.17 9.03
CA ALA A 98 -13.87 -4.88 9.91
C ALA A 98 -12.45 -4.35 9.75
N VAL A 99 -11.88 -3.83 10.83
CA VAL A 99 -10.53 -3.27 10.91
C VAL A 99 -9.72 -4.10 11.89
N PHE A 100 -8.60 -4.65 11.42
CA PHE A 100 -7.69 -5.42 12.27
C PHE A 100 -6.83 -4.47 13.11
N SER A 101 -6.64 -4.81 14.38
CA SER A 101 -5.79 -4.05 15.30
C SER A 101 -4.95 -4.97 16.18
N CYS A 102 -3.69 -4.60 16.37
CA CYS A 102 -2.77 -5.27 17.27
C CYS A 102 -2.93 -4.77 18.72
N PRO A 103 -2.42 -5.51 19.70
CA PRO A 103 -2.09 -4.97 21.01
C PRO A 103 -1.13 -3.78 20.93
N GLU A 104 -1.05 -2.97 21.99
CA GLU A 104 -0.15 -1.82 22.03
C GLU A 104 1.31 -2.23 21.80
N SER A 105 2.01 -1.44 20.97
CA SER A 105 3.43 -1.63 20.61
C SER A 105 3.77 -2.94 19.87
N GLN A 106 2.77 -3.64 19.33
CA GLN A 106 2.99 -4.84 18.49
C GLN A 106 2.70 -4.53 17.02
N LEU A 107 3.44 -5.18 16.12
CA LEU A 107 3.35 -4.93 14.68
C LEU A 107 2.65 -6.11 14.01
N PRO A 108 1.65 -5.86 13.14
CA PRO A 108 0.91 -6.94 12.51
C PRO A 108 1.81 -7.72 11.56
N TYR A 109 1.58 -9.02 11.44
CA TYR A 109 1.99 -9.81 10.27
C TYR A 109 0.87 -10.76 9.85
N ALA A 110 0.97 -11.32 8.64
CA ALA A 110 -0.03 -12.25 8.14
C ALA A 110 0.61 -13.50 7.53
N LEU A 111 -0.13 -14.59 7.54
CA LEU A 111 0.20 -15.81 6.80
C LEU A 111 -0.64 -15.86 5.54
N GLY A 112 0.01 -15.79 4.39
CA GLY A 112 -0.61 -15.94 3.07
C GLY A 112 -0.54 -17.38 2.61
N LEU A 113 -1.61 -17.87 1.99
CA LEU A 113 -1.64 -19.19 1.36
C LEU A 113 -0.95 -19.15 0.00
N ILE A 114 -0.11 -20.16 -0.28
CA ILE A 114 0.48 -20.35 -1.60
C ILE A 114 -0.60 -20.80 -2.59
N GLU A 115 -1.50 -21.68 -2.15
CA GLU A 115 -2.65 -22.08 -2.93
C GLU A 115 -3.61 -20.90 -3.10
N GLY A 116 -3.94 -20.59 -4.36
CA GLY A 116 -4.81 -19.46 -4.70
C GLY A 116 -4.12 -18.10 -4.73
N SER A 117 -2.82 -18.01 -4.41
CA SER A 117 -2.06 -16.76 -4.58
C SER A 117 -1.72 -16.51 -6.05
N GLU A 118 -1.77 -15.23 -6.44
CA GLU A 118 -1.27 -14.74 -7.72
C GLU A 118 0.24 -14.46 -7.71
N ILE A 119 0.87 -14.50 -6.53
CA ILE A 119 2.30 -14.28 -6.38
C ILE A 119 3.04 -15.53 -6.90
N THR A 120 3.94 -15.31 -7.85
CA THR A 120 4.71 -16.37 -8.50
C THR A 120 6.17 -15.95 -8.64
N GLY A 121 7.03 -16.83 -9.16
CA GLY A 121 8.44 -16.52 -9.45
C GLY A 121 9.42 -16.78 -8.31
N PHE A 122 8.97 -17.38 -7.20
CA PHE A 122 9.82 -17.82 -6.09
C PHE A 122 9.80 -19.34 -5.94
N SER A 123 10.86 -19.91 -5.38
CA SER A 123 10.94 -21.33 -5.09
C SER A 123 10.26 -21.63 -3.75
N VAL A 124 9.28 -22.53 -3.77
CA VAL A 124 8.57 -23.01 -2.58
C VAL A 124 9.20 -24.34 -2.14
N PRO A 125 9.74 -24.45 -0.92
CA PRO A 125 10.21 -25.73 -0.40
C PRO A 125 9.08 -26.76 -0.31
N ALA A 126 9.39 -28.04 -0.52
CA ALA A 126 8.40 -29.10 -0.46
C ALA A 126 7.67 -29.13 0.91
N GLY A 127 6.33 -29.19 0.87
CA GLY A 127 5.48 -29.23 2.06
C GLY A 127 5.14 -27.86 2.67
N VAL A 128 5.74 -26.77 2.18
CA VAL A 128 5.36 -25.42 2.58
C VAL A 128 4.09 -25.01 1.83
N THR A 129 3.06 -24.62 2.57
CA THR A 129 1.76 -24.18 2.03
C THR A 129 1.49 -22.69 2.26
N GLN A 130 2.35 -22.02 3.03
CA GLN A 130 2.16 -20.65 3.47
C GLN A 130 3.45 -19.83 3.33
N PHE A 131 3.30 -18.51 3.28
CA PHE A 131 4.40 -17.56 3.41
C PHE A 131 4.00 -16.42 4.34
N VAL A 132 4.99 -15.69 4.86
CA VAL A 132 4.77 -14.59 5.79
C VAL A 132 4.71 -13.29 5.02
N LEU A 133 3.60 -12.56 5.12
CA LEU A 133 3.54 -11.15 4.74
C LEU A 133 4.28 -10.36 5.82
N GLN A 134 5.35 -9.67 5.43
CA GLN A 134 6.24 -9.04 6.39
C GLN A 134 5.52 -7.93 7.16
N GLN A 135 5.81 -7.86 8.46
CA GLN A 135 5.36 -6.78 9.31
C GLN A 135 5.97 -5.44 8.91
N PRO A 136 5.34 -4.32 9.29
CA PRO A 136 6.02 -3.03 9.30
C PRO A 136 7.32 -3.11 10.11
N LEU A 137 8.29 -2.25 9.80
CA LEU A 137 9.52 -2.13 10.59
C LEU A 137 9.28 -1.35 11.88
N GLU A 138 8.39 -0.35 11.81
CA GLU A 138 8.00 0.52 12.91
C GLU A 138 6.50 0.83 12.83
N ILE A 139 5.89 1.26 13.93
CA ILE A 139 4.43 1.49 13.97
C ILE A 139 4.03 2.67 13.05
N GLU A 140 4.94 3.62 12.85
CA GLU A 140 4.81 4.79 11.99
C GLU A 140 4.64 4.41 10.52
N GLU A 141 5.10 3.23 10.08
CA GLU A 141 4.93 2.74 8.71
C GLU A 141 3.47 2.36 8.40
N LEU A 142 2.62 2.16 9.41
CA LEU A 142 1.16 2.10 9.18
C LEU A 142 0.63 3.45 8.68
N GLY A 143 1.40 4.55 8.80
CA GLY A 143 1.12 5.84 8.16
C GLY A 143 -0.11 6.56 8.72
N GLY A 144 -0.54 6.21 9.94
CA GLY A 144 -1.84 6.61 10.49
C GLY A 144 -3.03 5.86 9.87
N GLY A 145 -2.76 4.94 8.95
CA GLY A 145 -3.71 3.97 8.42
C GLY A 145 -3.89 2.77 9.34
N THR A 146 -4.71 1.85 8.88
CA THR A 146 -5.04 0.61 9.58
C THR A 146 -4.18 -0.54 9.07
N VAL A 147 -4.20 -1.67 9.80
CA VAL A 147 -3.59 -2.93 9.33
C VAL A 147 -4.17 -3.33 7.96
N ASN A 148 -5.44 -2.99 7.70
CA ASN A 148 -6.09 -3.25 6.43
C ASN A 148 -5.45 -2.46 5.29
N ASP A 149 -5.15 -1.19 5.52
CA ASP A 149 -4.55 -0.32 4.51
C ASP A 149 -3.12 -0.77 4.19
N TYR A 150 -2.37 -1.17 5.22
CA TYR A 150 -0.99 -1.62 5.07
C TYR A 150 -0.88 -2.88 4.18
N TYR A 151 -1.79 -3.86 4.34
CA TYR A 151 -1.81 -5.08 3.52
C TYR A 151 -2.77 -5.03 2.33
N GLY A 152 -3.51 -3.93 2.15
CA GLY A 152 -4.59 -3.84 1.17
C GLY A 152 -5.62 -4.95 1.33
N LEU A 153 -6.11 -5.15 2.56
CA LEU A 153 -7.03 -6.23 2.90
C LEU A 153 -8.42 -5.98 2.31
N SER A 154 -8.96 -6.99 1.63
CA SER A 154 -10.32 -7.01 1.12
C SER A 154 -10.94 -8.39 1.28
N CYS A 155 -12.26 -8.49 1.17
CA CYS A 155 -12.96 -9.77 1.23
C CYS A 155 -13.58 -10.10 -0.13
N GLU A 156 -13.11 -11.20 -0.71
CA GLU A 156 -13.52 -11.70 -2.02
C GLU A 156 -13.85 -13.19 -1.92
N ASN A 157 -15.01 -13.59 -2.45
CA ASN A 157 -15.44 -15.00 -2.44
C ASN A 157 -15.38 -15.66 -1.04
N ASN A 158 -15.77 -14.93 0.01
CA ASN A 158 -15.72 -15.39 1.39
C ASN A 158 -14.31 -15.73 1.90
N MET A 159 -13.28 -15.09 1.34
CA MET A 159 -11.90 -15.16 1.82
C MET A 159 -11.37 -13.75 2.08
N LEU A 160 -10.51 -13.63 3.10
CA LEU A 160 -9.72 -12.42 3.30
C LEU A 160 -8.54 -12.45 2.33
N ILE A 161 -8.36 -11.39 1.55
CA ILE A 161 -7.34 -11.26 0.52
C ILE A 161 -6.42 -10.10 0.87
N ALA A 162 -5.12 -10.31 0.80
CA ALA A 162 -4.11 -9.25 0.80
C ALA A 162 -3.70 -8.90 -0.62
N SER A 163 -3.37 -7.63 -0.84
CA SER A 163 -2.97 -7.12 -2.17
C SER A 163 -1.81 -6.13 -2.13
N ILE A 164 -1.36 -5.71 -0.95
CA ILE A 164 -0.20 -4.83 -0.75
C ILE A 164 0.80 -5.55 0.16
N TYR A 165 2.09 -5.44 -0.18
CA TYR A 165 3.20 -6.11 0.48
C TYR A 165 4.36 -5.11 0.68
N PRO A 166 4.22 -4.12 1.58
CA PRO A 166 5.18 -3.01 1.66
C PRO A 166 6.62 -3.47 1.94
N GLN A 167 6.77 -4.49 2.78
CA GLN A 167 8.05 -5.11 3.14
C GLN A 167 8.24 -6.48 2.44
N GLY A 168 7.43 -6.78 1.42
CA GLY A 168 7.45 -8.04 0.70
C GLY A 168 6.90 -9.24 1.48
N ILE A 169 7.29 -10.43 1.05
CA ILE A 169 6.93 -11.72 1.65
C ILE A 169 8.16 -12.56 1.95
N ALA A 170 8.09 -13.39 2.99
CA ALA A 170 9.11 -14.39 3.30
C ALA A 170 8.59 -15.81 3.05
N VAL A 171 9.31 -16.55 2.21
CA VAL A 171 9.06 -17.96 1.90
C VAL A 171 10.24 -18.76 2.42
N GLY A 172 10.09 -19.35 3.61
CA GLY A 172 11.23 -19.90 4.35
C GLY A 172 12.20 -18.80 4.75
N PHE A 173 13.43 -18.85 4.24
CA PHE A 173 14.48 -17.84 4.50
C PHE A 173 14.65 -16.81 3.38
N THR A 174 13.82 -16.89 2.33
CA THR A 174 13.92 -16.01 1.16
C THR A 174 12.93 -14.87 1.27
N LEU A 175 13.41 -13.63 1.25
CA LEU A 175 12.60 -12.42 1.11
C LEU A 175 12.39 -12.10 -0.37
N ALA A 176 11.15 -11.80 -0.76
CA ALA A 176 10.79 -11.40 -2.11
C ALA A 176 9.82 -10.20 -2.10
N GLY A 177 9.94 -9.30 -3.08
CA GLY A 177 8.94 -8.25 -3.29
C GLY A 177 9.02 -7.03 -2.40
N ALA A 178 10.11 -6.85 -1.63
CA ALA A 178 10.31 -5.65 -0.81
C ALA A 178 10.49 -4.35 -1.64
N ASP A 179 10.62 -4.48 -2.96
CA ASP A 179 10.61 -3.38 -3.92
C ASP A 179 9.18 -2.98 -4.37
N GLY A 180 8.14 -3.59 -3.79
CA GLY A 180 6.74 -3.36 -4.16
C GLY A 180 6.29 -4.08 -5.43
N SER A 181 7.15 -4.91 -6.06
CA SER A 181 6.82 -5.65 -7.29
C SER A 181 5.64 -6.63 -7.16
N LEU A 182 5.27 -6.98 -5.93
CA LEU A 182 4.14 -7.85 -5.62
C LEU A 182 2.83 -7.09 -5.40
N ASN A 183 2.86 -5.77 -5.26
CA ASN A 183 1.65 -4.98 -5.03
C ASN A 183 0.65 -5.15 -6.19
N GLY A 184 -0.62 -5.31 -5.84
CA GLY A 184 -1.71 -5.64 -6.74
C GLY A 184 -1.90 -7.14 -6.99
N LYS A 185 -0.96 -8.01 -6.59
CA LYS A 185 -1.15 -9.47 -6.61
C LYS A 185 -1.98 -9.91 -5.44
N LYS A 186 -3.03 -10.69 -5.70
CA LYS A 186 -3.94 -11.16 -4.66
C LYS A 186 -3.42 -12.43 -4.01
N THR A 187 -3.56 -12.49 -2.68
CA THR A 187 -3.21 -13.67 -1.89
C THR A 187 -4.27 -13.91 -0.81
N PRO A 188 -4.83 -15.13 -0.72
CA PRO A 188 -5.67 -15.50 0.42
C PRO A 188 -4.87 -15.47 1.72
N VAL A 189 -5.42 -14.81 2.74
CA VAL A 189 -4.85 -14.74 4.09
C VAL A 189 -5.42 -15.89 4.92
N ASP A 190 -4.54 -16.75 5.43
CA ASP A 190 -4.87 -17.85 6.33
C ASP A 190 -5.03 -17.36 7.77
N ALA A 191 -4.12 -16.47 8.20
CA ALA A 191 -4.10 -15.96 9.56
C ALA A 191 -3.53 -14.53 9.64
N MET A 192 -4.03 -13.77 10.61
CA MET A 192 -3.52 -12.46 11.01
C MET A 192 -2.96 -12.56 12.43
N LEU A 193 -1.74 -12.05 12.62
CA LEU A 193 -0.94 -12.18 13.85
C LEU A 193 -0.21 -10.86 14.18
N TRP A 194 0.58 -10.87 15.26
CA TRP A 194 1.44 -9.80 15.74
C TRP A 194 2.66 -10.35 16.48
#